data_AF-A0A3D5V2G7-F1
#
_entry.id   AF-A0A3D5V2G7-F1
#
_cell.length_a   1.000
_cell.length_b   1.000
_cell.length_c   1.000
_cell.angle_alpha   90.00
_cell.angle_beta   90.00
_cell.angle_gamma   90.00
#
_symmetry.space_group_name_H-M   'P 1'
#
loop_
_entity.id
_entity.type
_entity.pdbx_description
1 polymer ?
#
loop_
_entity_poly.entity_id
_entity_poly.type
_entity_poly.pdbx_seq_one_letter_code
_entity_poly.pdbx_strand_id
1 'polypeptide(L)' 'IAKWRREQSIRRTMALRPDLVSRAVLSREDEELIASLKKK' A
#
# COMPACT_ATOMS: atom_id res chain seq x y z
N ILE A 1 -14.86 -6.57 4.02
CA ILE A 1 -14.42 -5.38 4.81
C ILE A 1 -12.90 -5.35 5.01
N ALA A 2 -12.25 -6.48 5.38
CA ALA A 2 -10.81 -6.52 5.65
C ALA A 2 -9.92 -6.02 4.49
N LYS A 3 -10.17 -6.49 3.25
CA LYS A 3 -9.44 -6.07 2.05
C LYS A 3 -9.48 -4.56 1.82
N TRP A 4 -10.67 -3.97 1.95
CA TRP A 4 -10.85 -2.52 1.79
C TRP A 4 -10.12 -1.71 2.88
N ARG A 5 -10.18 -2.14 4.14
CA ARG A 5 -9.42 -1.48 5.23
C ARG A 5 -7.91 -1.55 5.01
N ARG A 6 -7.41 -2.70 4.52
CA ARG A 6 -6.00 -2.89 4.18
C ARG A 6 -5.57 -1.92 3.07
N GLU A 7 -6.38 -1.82 2.02
CA GLU A 7 -6.14 -0.88 0.93
C GLU A 7 -6.12 0.59 1.39
N GLN A 8 -7.09 1.00 2.21
CA GLN A 8 -7.12 2.35 2.77
C GLN A 8 -5.91 2.63 3.68
N SER A 9 -5.47 1.64 4.45
CA SER A 9 -4.26 1.76 5.28
C SER A 9 -3.03 2.00 4.41
N ILE A 10 -2.83 1.17 3.38
CA ILE A 10 -1.67 1.28 2.48
C ILE A 10 -1.68 2.62 1.73
N ARG A 11 -2.85 3.07 1.26
CA ARG A 11 -3.01 4.40 0.64
C ARG A 11 -2.57 5.53 1.58
N ARG A 12 -3.02 5.50 2.83
CA ARG A 12 -2.63 6.50 3.85
C ARG A 12 -1.14 6.44 4.15
N THR A 13 -0.58 5.24 4.31
CA THR A 13 0.85 5.07 4.57
C THR A 13 1.68 5.56 3.39
N MET A 14 1.29 5.28 2.15
CA MET A 14 1.96 5.80 0.95
C MET A 14 1.92 7.33 0.87
N ALA A 15 0.79 7.96 1.20
CA ALA A 15 0.63 9.41 1.14
C ALA A 15 1.41 10.16 2.23
N LEU A 16 1.45 9.60 3.45
CA LEU A 16 2.02 10.29 4.62
C LEU A 16 3.45 9.85 4.94
N ARG A 17 3.79 8.59 4.69
CA ARG A 17 5.05 7.94 5.09
C ARG A 17 5.49 6.88 4.06
N PRO A 18 5.79 7.28 2.81
CA PRO A 18 6.22 6.34 1.76
C PRO A 18 7.50 5.57 2.14
N ASP A 19 8.36 6.15 2.98
CA ASP A 19 9.56 5.50 3.51
C ASP A 19 9.25 4.20 4.29
N LEU A 20 8.13 4.16 5.03
CA LEU A 20 7.71 2.95 5.77
C LEU A 20 7.29 1.84 4.81
N VAL A 21 6.64 2.20 3.70
CA VAL A 21 6.22 1.23 2.68
C VAL A 21 7.43 0.70 1.92
N SER A 22 8.41 1.56 1.64
CA SER A 22 9.64 1.18 0.93
C SER A 22 10.54 0.24 1.73
N ARG A 23 10.47 0.26 3.06
CA ARG A 23 11.30 -0.57 3.96
C ARG A 23 10.57 -1.80 4.49
N ALA A 24 9.24 -1.84 4.36
CA ALA A 24 8.45 -2.96 4.80
C ALA A 24 8.61 -4.15 3.85
N VAL A 25 8.65 -5.36 4.40
CA VAL A 25 8.49 -6.59 3.61
C VAL A 25 7.01 -6.69 3.26
N LEU A 26 6.68 -6.34 2.02
CA LEU A 26 5.31 -6.36 1.52
C LEU A 26 4.96 -7.76 1.01
N SER A 27 3.70 -8.14 1.16
CA SER A 27 3.18 -9.31 0.45
C SER A 27 3.00 -8.97 -1.02
N ARG A 28 3.00 -9.98 -1.89
CA ARG A 28 2.76 -9.80 -3.34
C ARG A 28 1.46 -9.04 -3.62
N GLU A 29 0.41 -9.31 -2.84
CA GLU A 29 -0.88 -8.61 -2.97
C GLU A 29 -0.75 -7.11 -2.63
N ASP A 30 0.01 -6.77 -1.58
CA ASP A 30 0.25 -5.39 -1.19
C ASP A 30 1.12 -4.66 -2.24
N GLU A 31 2.11 -5.33 -2.83
CA GLU A 31 2.94 -4.78 -3.92
C GLU A 31 2.13 -4.51 -5.19
N GLU A 32 1.29 -5.46 -5.62
CA GLU A 32 0.41 -5.31 -6.77
C GLU A 32 -0.59 -4.17 -6.54
N LEU A 33 -1.11 -4.03 -5.32
CA LEU A 33 -1.97 -2.92 -4.96
C LEU A 33 -1.22 -1.58 -5.04
N ILE A 34 -0.01 -1.48 -4.51
CA ILE A 34 0.80 -0.25 -4.58
C ILE A 34 1.13 0.09 -6.04
N ALA A 35 1.46 -0.90 -6.86
CA ALA A 35 1.72 -0.71 -8.28
C ALA A 35 0.47 -0.21 -9.03
N SER A 36 -0.71 -0.75 -8.71
CA SER A 36 -1.99 -0.27 -9.24
C SER A 36 -2.29 1.18 -8.83
N LEU A 37 -1.96 1.55 -7.58
CA LEU A 37 -2.15 2.92 -7.08
C LEU A 37 -1.18 3.94 -7.70
N LYS A 38 0.05 3.55 -8.05
CA LYS A 38 1.03 4.43 -8.72
C LYS A 38 0.72 4.69 -10.19
N LYS A 39 -0.03 3.81 -10.86
CA LYS A 39 -0.37 3.92 -12.28
C LYS A 39 -1.53 4.88 -12.59
N LYS A 40 -2.16 5.46 -11.58
CA LYS A 40 -3.36 6.29 -11.69
C LYS A 40 -3.05 7.74 -11.34
#